data_AF-A0A4Y2IIU7-F1
#
_entry.id   AF-A0A4Y2IIU7-F1
#
_cell.length_a   1.000
_cell.length_b   1.000
_cell.length_c   1.000
_cell.angle_alpha   90.00
_cell.angle_beta   90.00
_cell.angle_gamma   90.00
#
_symmetry.space_group_name_H-M   'P 1'
#
loop_
_entity.id
_entity.type
_entity.pdbx_description
1 polymer ?
#
loop_
_entity_poly.entity_id
_entity_poly.type
_entity_poly.pdbx_seq_one_letter_code
_entity_poly.pdbx_strand_id
1 'polypeptide(L)'
;MQEDISLNLALFERHAELTFLPKKDWVQKLIGLIPIEIAHLIAREPADKCNDYDHVKDLLLQRFKLSPEKFRQLFLFHQKDDEKTWQDFQHELQTYFDGWTLGLKVNTYD
;
A
#
# COMPACT_ATOMS: atom_id res chain seq x y z
N MET A 1 9.39 3.50 -6.98
CA MET A 1 8.12 3.50 -7.75
C MET A 1 7.29 2.29 -7.34
N GLN A 2 6.60 2.38 -6.21
CA GLN A 2 5.63 1.37 -5.78
C GLN A 2 4.33 2.14 -5.54
N GLU A 3 3.64 2.38 -6.64
CA GLU A 3 2.45 3.22 -6.76
C GLU A 3 1.43 2.90 -5.68
N ASP A 4 0.78 3.95 -5.17
CA ASP A 4 -0.31 3.91 -4.20
C ASP A 4 -1.24 2.73 -4.49
N ILE A 5 -1.23 1.72 -3.62
CA ILE A 5 -2.09 0.55 -3.78
C ILE A 5 -3.56 0.94 -3.72
N SER A 6 -3.88 2.02 -3.03
CA SER A 6 -5.16 2.71 -3.10
C SER A 6 -5.53 3.13 -4.53
N LEU A 7 -4.58 3.68 -5.28
CA LEU A 7 -4.77 4.09 -6.68
C LEU A 7 -4.91 2.87 -7.59
N ASN A 8 -4.06 1.85 -7.42
CA ASN A 8 -4.12 0.62 -8.22
C ASN A 8 -5.43 -0.15 -8.00
N LEU A 9 -5.92 -0.21 -6.76
CA LEU A 9 -7.23 -0.77 -6.45
C LEU A 9 -8.34 0.06 -7.09
N ALA A 10 -8.31 1.39 -6.98
CA ALA A 10 -9.31 2.26 -7.60
C ALA A 10 -9.34 2.14 -9.14
N LEU A 11 -8.17 1.97 -9.79
CA LEU A 11 -8.06 1.72 -11.23
C LEU A 11 -8.63 0.36 -11.61
N PHE A 12 -8.34 -0.67 -10.82
CA PHE A 12 -8.93 -2.00 -10.99
C PHE A 12 -10.47 -1.96 -10.86
N GLU A 13 -11.00 -1.27 -9.84
CA GLU A 13 -12.44 -1.11 -9.63
C GLU A 13 -13.10 -0.46 -10.85
N ARG A 14 -12.57 0.66 -11.31
CA ARG A 14 -13.07 1.33 -12.53
C ARG A 14 -12.99 0.43 -13.75
N HIS A 15 -11.91 -0.33 -13.92
CA HIS A 15 -11.76 -1.25 -15.04
C HIS A 15 -12.76 -2.40 -14.98
N ALA A 16 -12.99 -2.96 -13.80
CA ALA A 16 -13.95 -4.03 -13.56
C ALA A 16 -15.40 -3.54 -13.79
N GLU A 17 -15.72 -2.31 -13.39
CA GLU A 17 -17.00 -1.66 -13.69
C GLU A 17 -17.20 -1.43 -15.20
N LEU A 18 -16.18 -0.93 -15.90
CA LEU A 18 -16.23 -0.70 -17.35
C LEU A 18 -16.41 -1.99 -18.16
N THR A 19 -15.90 -3.10 -17.64
CA THR A 19 -16.00 -4.42 -18.26
C THR A 19 -17.23 -5.21 -17.79
N PHE A 20 -18.07 -4.61 -16.95
CA PHE A 20 -19.23 -5.25 -16.32
C PHE A 20 -18.87 -6.57 -15.61
N LEU A 21 -17.66 -6.64 -15.04
CA LEU A 21 -17.19 -7.84 -14.36
C LEU A 21 -18.05 -8.07 -13.11
N PRO A 22 -18.59 -9.28 -12.89
CA PRO A 22 -19.36 -9.57 -11.70
C PRO A 22 -18.46 -9.49 -10.46
N LYS A 23 -18.92 -8.84 -9.37
CA LYS A 23 -18.11 -8.66 -8.15
C LYS A 23 -17.51 -9.94 -7.58
N LYS A 24 -18.19 -11.08 -7.72
CA LYS A 24 -17.70 -12.40 -7.29
C LYS A 24 -16.41 -12.84 -8.01
N ASP A 25 -16.16 -12.32 -9.21
CA ASP A 25 -14.99 -12.65 -10.03
C ASP A 25 -13.85 -11.62 -9.83
N TRP A 26 -14.10 -10.53 -9.10
CA TRP A 26 -13.12 -9.47 -8.88
C TRP A 26 -11.92 -9.99 -8.09
N VAL A 27 -12.15 -10.77 -7.03
CA VAL A 27 -11.05 -11.31 -6.22
C VAL A 27 -10.20 -12.29 -7.02
N GLN A 28 -10.82 -13.17 -7.80
CA GLN A 28 -10.10 -14.11 -8.65
C GLN A 28 -9.21 -13.39 -9.67
N LYS A 29 -9.73 -12.31 -10.27
CA LYS A 29 -8.95 -11.47 -11.19
C LYS A 29 -7.83 -10.72 -10.48
N LEU A 30 -8.10 -10.21 -9.27
CA LEU A 30 -7.14 -9.50 -8.45
C LEU A 30 -5.96 -10.40 -8.03
N ILE A 31 -6.23 -11.65 -7.62
CA ILE A 31 -5.19 -12.63 -7.26
C ILE A 31 -4.20 -12.87 -8.40
N GLY A 32 -4.67 -12.85 -9.66
CA GLY A 32 -3.81 -12.99 -10.83
C GLY A 32 -3.02 -11.72 -11.20
N LEU A 33 -3.34 -10.57 -10.60
CA LEU A 33 -2.70 -9.28 -10.86
C LEU A 33 -1.71 -8.87 -9.75
N ILE A 34 -1.91 -9.37 -8.54
CA ILE A 34 -1.07 -9.05 -7.38
C ILE A 34 0.12 -10.02 -7.24
N PRO A 35 1.21 -9.60 -6.57
CA PRO A 35 2.34 -10.48 -6.27
C PRO A 35 1.92 -11.69 -5.44
N ILE A 36 2.62 -12.81 -5.62
CA ILE A 36 2.29 -14.08 -4.95
C ILE A 36 2.34 -13.99 -3.41
N GLU A 37 3.22 -13.15 -2.86
CA GLU A 37 3.29 -12.89 -1.42
C GLU A 37 1.98 -12.32 -0.87
N ILE A 38 1.32 -11.48 -1.65
CA ILE A 38 0.04 -10.86 -1.30
C ILE A 38 -1.11 -11.86 -1.52
N ALA A 39 -1.05 -12.65 -2.57
CA ALA A 39 -2.01 -13.73 -2.80
C ALA A 39 -1.99 -14.76 -1.65
N HIS A 40 -0.82 -15.07 -1.08
CA HIS A 40 -0.71 -15.93 0.10
C HIS A 40 -1.40 -15.35 1.34
N LEU A 41 -1.45 -14.03 1.50
CA LEU A 41 -2.17 -13.40 2.61
C LEU A 41 -3.68 -13.59 2.47
N ILE A 42 -4.20 -13.44 1.25
CA ILE A 42 -5.62 -13.68 0.95
C ILE A 42 -5.97 -15.16 1.14
N ALA A 43 -5.09 -16.08 0.72
CA ALA A 43 -5.28 -17.52 0.88
C ALA A 43 -5.32 -18.00 2.35
N ARG A 44 -4.80 -17.21 3.29
CA ARG A 44 -4.87 -17.49 4.73
C ARG A 44 -6.20 -17.10 5.37
N GLU A 45 -7.00 -16.28 4.69
CA GLU A 45 -8.32 -15.91 5.14
C GLU A 45 -9.32 -17.07 4.91
N PRO A 46 -10.38 -17.18 5.73
CA PRO A 46 -11.40 -18.21 5.55
C PRO A 46 -12.10 -18.05 4.18
N ALA A 47 -12.59 -19.17 3.62
CA ALA A 47 -13.15 -19.22 2.27
C ALA A 47 -14.28 -18.20 2.01
N ASP A 48 -15.13 -17.95 3.01
CA ASP A 48 -16.17 -16.91 2.96
C ASP A 48 -15.61 -15.50 2.74
N LYS A 49 -14.44 -15.20 3.32
CA LYS A 49 -13.79 -13.89 3.25
C LYS A 49 -12.82 -13.77 2.08
N CYS A 50 -12.27 -14.89 1.63
CA CYS A 50 -11.37 -14.95 0.47
C CYS A 50 -12.09 -14.60 -0.84
N ASN A 51 -13.42 -14.78 -0.92
CA ASN A 51 -14.20 -14.40 -2.10
C ASN A 51 -14.91 -13.03 -1.96
N ASP A 52 -14.76 -12.36 -0.82
CA ASP A 52 -15.34 -11.05 -0.57
C ASP A 52 -14.34 -9.95 -0.93
N TYR A 53 -14.67 -9.18 -1.97
CA TYR A 53 -13.78 -8.14 -2.47
C TYR A 53 -13.57 -7.01 -1.46
N ASP A 54 -14.60 -6.64 -0.69
CA ASP A 54 -14.51 -5.53 0.27
C ASP A 54 -13.55 -5.89 1.41
N HIS A 55 -13.65 -7.11 1.92
CA HIS A 55 -12.73 -7.66 2.91
C HIS A 55 -11.30 -7.76 2.37
N VAL A 56 -11.11 -8.28 1.16
CA VAL A 56 -9.77 -8.35 0.53
C VAL A 56 -9.20 -6.95 0.29
N LYS A 57 -10.02 -6.00 -0.16
CA LYS A 57 -9.63 -4.61 -0.33
C LYS A 57 -9.20 -4.00 1.00
N ASP A 58 -9.95 -4.20 2.09
CA ASP A 58 -9.54 -3.69 3.40
C ASP A 58 -8.26 -4.38 3.90
N LEU A 59 -8.13 -5.70 3.73
CA LEU A 59 -6.91 -6.44 4.10
C LEU A 59 -5.68 -5.91 3.35
N LEU A 60 -5.80 -5.69 2.04
CA LEU A 60 -4.76 -5.09 1.21
C LEU A 60 -4.48 -3.67 1.68
N LEU A 61 -5.51 -2.85 1.83
CA LEU A 61 -5.37 -1.49 2.31
C LEU A 61 -4.74 -1.45 3.70
N GLN A 62 -5.03 -2.36 4.63
CA GLN A 62 -4.39 -2.42 5.96
C GLN A 62 -2.92 -2.84 5.85
N ARG A 63 -2.63 -3.85 5.04
CA ARG A 63 -1.26 -4.31 4.79
C ARG A 63 -0.39 -3.27 4.10
N PHE A 64 -1.01 -2.40 3.29
CA PHE A 64 -0.31 -1.36 2.55
C PHE A 64 -0.48 0.06 3.14
N LYS A 65 -1.46 0.28 4.04
CA LYS A 65 -1.62 1.44 4.97
C LYS A 65 -0.52 1.49 6.02
N LEU A 66 0.56 0.76 5.81
CA LEU A 66 1.90 1.12 6.26
C LEU A 66 2.35 2.50 5.70
N SER A 67 1.45 3.46 5.44
CA SER A 67 1.80 4.87 5.22
C SER A 67 2.56 5.52 6.38
N PRO A 68 2.65 4.93 7.58
CA PRO A 68 3.68 5.34 8.54
C PRO A 68 4.89 4.41 8.54
N GLU A 69 4.69 3.10 8.44
CA GLU A 69 5.78 2.13 8.54
C GLU A 69 6.69 2.07 7.29
N LYS A 70 6.15 2.32 6.09
CA LYS A 70 6.95 2.53 4.87
C LYS A 70 7.75 3.81 4.96
N PHE A 71 7.17 4.88 5.48
CA PHE A 71 7.88 6.12 5.71
C PHE A 71 8.98 5.95 6.75
N ARG A 72 8.73 5.16 7.81
CA ARG A 72 9.76 4.69 8.75
C ARG A 72 10.84 3.86 8.06
N GLN A 73 10.50 2.93 7.19
CA GLN A 73 11.50 2.12 6.47
C GLN A 73 12.29 2.95 5.46
N LEU A 74 11.65 3.85 4.72
CA LEU A 74 12.33 4.82 3.88
C LEU A 74 13.28 5.65 4.74
N PHE A 75 12.83 6.23 5.85
CA PHE A 75 13.69 6.97 6.77
C PHE A 75 14.87 6.15 7.32
N LEU A 76 14.64 4.90 7.74
CA LEU A 76 15.67 4.04 8.35
C LEU A 76 16.69 3.47 7.36
N PHE A 77 16.25 3.14 6.14
CA PHE A 77 17.10 2.51 5.12
C PHE A 77 17.57 3.49 4.03
N HIS A 78 17.14 4.75 4.08
CA HIS A 78 17.60 5.77 3.13
C HIS A 78 19.08 6.11 3.38
N GLN A 79 19.86 6.01 2.33
CA GLN A 79 21.26 6.39 2.30
C GLN A 79 21.45 7.52 1.31
N LYS A 80 22.44 8.38 1.58
CA LYS A 80 22.76 9.49 0.69
C LYS A 80 23.30 8.92 -0.61
N ASP A 81 22.59 9.16 -1.70
CA ASP A 81 23.09 8.89 -3.05
C ASP A 81 24.35 9.72 -3.32
N ASP A 82 25.33 9.16 -4.02
CA ASP A 82 26.62 9.84 -4.29
C ASP A 82 26.41 11.14 -5.09
N GLU A 83 25.39 11.15 -5.95
CA GLU A 83 25.00 12.28 -6.81
C GLU A 83 24.22 13.38 -6.08
N LYS A 84 23.70 13.10 -4.86
CA LYS A 84 22.87 14.05 -4.09
C LYS A 84 23.68 14.87 -3.10
N THR A 85 23.31 16.15 -2.97
CA THR A 85 23.83 17.02 -1.91
C THR A 85 23.22 16.66 -0.56
N TRP A 86 23.95 16.96 0.53
CA TRP A 86 23.45 16.73 1.89
C TRP A 86 22.15 17.47 2.21
N GLN A 87 21.88 18.60 1.54
CA GLN A 87 20.64 19.35 1.70
C GLN A 87 19.45 18.63 1.07
N ASP A 88 19.64 18.01 -0.09
CA ASP A 88 18.61 17.19 -0.76
C ASP A 88 18.26 15.97 0.10
N PHE A 89 19.28 15.29 0.61
CA PHE A 89 19.12 14.16 1.53
C PHE A 89 18.40 14.54 2.83
N GLN A 90 18.70 15.71 3.40
CA GLN A 90 18.00 16.21 4.59
C GLN A 90 16.52 16.49 4.30
N HIS A 91 16.20 17.12 3.16
CA HIS A 91 14.82 17.37 2.76
C HIS A 91 14.05 16.07 2.50
N GLU A 92 14.68 15.07 1.90
CA GLU A 92 14.07 13.74 1.72
C GLU A 92 13.79 13.07 3.06
N LEU A 93 14.77 13.03 3.98
CA LEU A 93 14.58 12.51 5.33
C LEU A 93 13.47 13.23 6.09
N GLN A 94 13.39 14.56 5.97
CA GLN A 94 12.36 15.36 6.61
C GLN A 94 10.98 15.07 6.03
N THR A 95 10.88 14.94 4.70
CA THR A 95 9.65 14.53 4.02
C THR A 95 9.23 13.13 4.46
N TYR A 96 10.19 12.22 4.65
CA TYR A 96 9.87 10.87 5.10
C TYR A 96 9.41 10.84 6.56
N PHE A 97 10.04 11.62 7.43
CA PHE A 97 9.66 11.74 8.84
C PHE A 97 8.29 12.40 9.01
N ASP A 98 7.99 13.45 8.25
CA ASP A 98 6.71 14.15 8.28
C ASP A 98 5.57 13.23 7.81
N GLY A 99 5.77 12.50 6.71
CA GLY A 99 4.83 11.47 6.24
C GLY A 99 4.63 10.33 7.25
N TRP A 100 5.69 9.93 7.97
CA TRP A 100 5.60 8.94 9.04
C TRP A 100 4.74 9.45 10.22
N THR A 101 5.00 10.66 10.70
CA THR A 101 4.37 11.23 11.90
C THR A 101 2.92 11.67 11.67
N LEU A 102 2.62 12.24 10.49
CA LEU A 102 1.24 12.52 10.05
C LEU A 102 0.42 11.23 9.88
N GLY A 103 1.04 10.17 9.33
CA GLY A 103 0.41 8.87 9.17
C GLY A 103 0.02 8.20 10.50
N LEU A 104 0.76 8.49 11.58
CA LEU A 104 0.46 8.00 12.93
C LEU A 104 -0.49 8.90 13.73
N LYS A 105 -0.92 10.06 13.20
CA LYS A 105 -1.65 11.09 13.97
C LYS A 105 -0.95 11.45 15.29
N VAL A 106 0.38 11.56 15.26
CA VAL A 106 1.17 11.95 16.44
C VAL A 106 1.17 13.47 16.52
N ASN A 107 0.45 14.00 17.49
CA ASN A 107 0.25 15.45 17.68
C ASN A 107 1.06 16.01 18.86
N THR A 108 1.77 15.13 19.58
CA THR A 108 2.52 15.46 20.80
C THR A 108 3.83 14.68 20.80
N TYR A 109 4.92 15.41 20.99
CA TYR A 109 6.26 14.89 21.22
C TYR A 109 6.57 15.21 22.69
N ASP A 110 6.47 14.21 23.56
CA ASP A 110 6.87 14.33 24.98
C ASP A 110 8.38 14.07 25.12
#